data_AF-A0A7Z9VHN6-F1
#
_entry.id   AF-A0A7Z9VHN6-F1
#
_cell.length_a   1.000
_cell.length_b   1.000
_cell.length_c   1.000
_cell.angle_alpha   90.00
_cell.angle_beta   90.00
_cell.angle_gamma   90.00
#
_symmetry.space_group_name_H-M   'P 1'
#
loop_
_entity.id
_entity.type
_entity.pdbx_description
1 polymer ?
#
loop_
_entity_poly.entity_id
_entity_poly.type
_entity_poly.pdbx_seq_one_letter_code
_entity_poly.pdbx_strand_id
1 'polypeptide(L)' 'MRAAAALGREIARLDKAVSARAKDDPAVRLLMTVPGVGPVTALAFAATIGDAGR' A
#
# COMPACT_ATOMS: atom_id res chain seq x y z
N MET A 1 22.89 18.24 -0.24
CA MET A 1 21.72 17.37 0.02
C MET A 1 20.85 17.12 -1.23
N ARG A 2 21.40 16.95 -2.45
CA ARG A 2 20.57 16.73 -3.66
C ARG A 2 20.05 15.29 -3.78
N ALA A 3 20.83 14.30 -3.36
CA ALA A 3 20.44 12.88 -3.41
C ALA A 3 19.24 12.57 -2.51
N ALA A 4 19.24 13.07 -1.26
CA ALA A 4 18.11 12.88 -0.33
C ALA A 4 16.79 13.45 -0.88
N ALA A 5 16.83 14.63 -1.53
CA ALA A 5 15.65 15.22 -2.15
C ALA A 5 15.13 14.42 -3.35
N ALA A 6 16.03 13.81 -4.14
CA ALA A 6 15.64 12.93 -5.25
C ALA A 6 14.96 11.65 -4.73
N LEU A 7 15.52 11.03 -3.70
CA LEU A 7 14.91 9.87 -3.04
C LEU A 7 13.56 10.21 -2.42
N GLY A 8 13.42 11.35 -1.76
CA GLY A 8 12.14 11.79 -1.18
C GLY A 8 11.03 11.93 -2.23
N ARG A 9 11.35 12.44 -3.42
CA ARG A 9 10.38 12.52 -4.53
C ARG A 9 9.97 11.14 -5.02
N GLU A 10 10.92 10.21 -5.12
CA GLU A 10 10.64 8.86 -5.57
C GLU A 10 9.81 8.07 -4.55
N ILE A 11 10.11 8.23 -3.25
CA ILE A 11 9.30 7.68 -2.16
C ILE A 11 7.87 8.21 -2.25
N ALA A 12 7.69 9.53 -2.37
CA ALA A 12 6.34 10.12 -2.48
C ALA A 12 5.57 9.61 -3.72
N ARG A 13 6.26 9.38 -4.84
CA ARG A 13 5.67 8.80 -6.05
C ARG A 13 5.19 7.37 -5.78
N LEU A 14 6.02 6.56 -5.12
CA LEU A 14 5.69 5.18 -4.78
C LEU A 14 4.57 5.10 -3.73
N ASP A 15 4.57 5.98 -2.72
CA ASP A 15 3.53 6.07 -1.70
C ASP A 15 2.15 6.34 -2.34
N LYS A 16 2.11 7.25 -3.33
CA LYS A 16 0.89 7.51 -4.10
C LYS A 16 0.45 6.28 -4.89
N ALA A 17 1.38 5.56 -5.51
CA ALA A 17 1.08 4.35 -6.27
C ALA A 17 0.53 3.23 -5.36
N VAL A 18 1.17 3.00 -4.20
CA VAL A 18 0.72 2.04 -3.18
C VAL A 18 -0.68 2.41 -2.67
N SER A 19 -0.90 3.68 -2.36
CA SER A 19 -2.20 4.16 -1.87
C SER A 19 -3.32 4.01 -2.90
N ALA A 20 -3.03 4.23 -4.19
CA ALA A 20 -4.00 4.03 -5.26
C ALA A 20 -4.36 2.55 -5.39
N ARG A 21 -3.35 1.68 -5.47
CA ARG A 21 -3.53 0.24 -5.62
C ARG A 21 -4.29 -0.39 -4.45
N ALA A 22 -4.05 0.10 -3.23
CA ALA A 22 -4.77 -0.34 -2.04
C ALA A 22 -6.26 0.05 -2.05
N LYS A 23 -6.62 1.16 -2.69
CA LYS A 23 -8.01 1.63 -2.79
C LYS A 23 -8.79 0.90 -3.89
N ASP A 24 -8.12 0.33 -4.87
CA ASP A 24 -8.76 -0.36 -5.98
C ASP A 24 -9.22 -1.80 -5.60
N ASP A 25 -8.67 -2.36 -4.53
CA ASP A 25 -8.96 -3.72 -4.06
C ASP A 25 -9.94 -3.70 -2.85
N PRO A 26 -11.14 -4.29 -2.96
CA PRO A 26 -12.12 -4.35 -1.86
C PRO A 26 -11.63 -5.07 -0.61
N ALA A 27 -10.85 -6.15 -0.74
CA ALA A 27 -10.33 -6.91 0.38
C ALA A 27 -9.26 -6.09 1.12
N VAL A 28 -8.39 -5.41 0.37
CA VAL A 28 -7.38 -4.50 0.95
C VAL A 28 -8.06 -3.33 1.68
N ARG A 29 -9.11 -2.74 1.10
CA ARG A 29 -9.90 -1.69 1.75
C ARG A 29 -10.52 -2.15 3.06
N LEU A 30 -11.02 -3.39 3.11
CA LEU A 30 -11.58 -3.97 4.33
C LEU A 30 -10.50 -4.14 5.40
N LEU A 31 -9.32 -4.65 5.03
CA LEU A 31 -8.20 -4.78 5.98
C LEU A 31 -7.81 -3.43 6.58
N MET A 32 -7.83 -2.36 5.78
CA MET A 32 -7.49 -1.00 6.24
C MET A 32 -8.52 -0.37 7.20
N THR A 33 -9.68 -0.99 7.45
CA THR A 33 -10.60 -0.52 8.50
C THR A 33 -10.13 -0.93 9.90
N VAL A 34 -9.18 -1.86 10.00
CA VAL A 34 -8.60 -2.28 11.27
C VAL A 34 -7.65 -1.18 11.79
N PRO A 35 -7.77 -0.75 13.05
CA PRO A 35 -6.86 0.24 13.63
C PRO A 35 -5.39 -0.17 13.47
N GLY A 36 -4.57 0.74 12.91
CA GLY A 36 -3.16 0.51 12.66
C GLY A 36 -2.82 -0.21 11.33
N VAL A 37 -3.82 -0.63 10.55
CA VAL A 37 -3.59 -1.27 9.25
C VAL A 37 -3.63 -0.24 8.13
N GLY A 38 -2.45 0.09 7.61
CA GLY A 38 -2.28 0.98 6.45
C GLY A 38 -2.22 0.25 5.11
N PRO A 39 -2.12 0.99 3.99
CA PRO A 39 -2.15 0.42 2.64
C PRO A 39 -0.98 -0.54 2.36
N VAL A 40 0.20 -0.26 2.91
CA VAL A 40 1.38 -1.15 2.78
C VAL A 40 1.11 -2.50 3.45
N THR A 41 0.67 -2.48 4.71
CA THR A 41 0.37 -3.69 5.48
C THR A 41 -0.75 -4.50 4.86
N ALA A 42 -1.83 -3.84 4.43
CA ALA A 42 -2.98 -4.51 3.84
C ALA A 42 -2.65 -5.15 2.48
N LEU A 43 -1.91 -4.46 1.61
CA LEU A 43 -1.45 -5.01 0.33
C LEU A 43 -0.47 -6.17 0.53
N ALA A 44 0.46 -6.06 1.48
CA ALA A 44 1.41 -7.14 1.76
C ALA A 44 0.68 -8.40 2.24
N PHE A 45 -0.33 -8.24 3.10
CA PHE A 45 -1.17 -9.34 3.56
C PHE A 45 -1.91 -10.02 2.39
N ALA A 46 -2.61 -9.23 1.57
CA ALA A 46 -3.34 -9.73 0.40
C ALA A 46 -2.41 -10.42 -0.61
N ALA A 47 -1.23 -9.86 -0.87
CA ALA A 47 -0.23 -10.46 -1.77
C ALA A 47 0.36 -11.78 -1.22
N THR A 48 0.44 -11.92 0.10
CA THR A 48 1.00 -13.12 0.76
C THR A 48 0.00 -14.26 0.80
N ILE A 49 -1.26 -13.96 1.10
CA ILE A 49 -2.31 -14.97 1.27
C ILE A 49 -2.98 -15.33 -0.06
N GLY A 50 -2.84 -14.49 -1.09
CA GLY A 50 -3.52 -14.65 -2.36
C GLY A 50 -5.00 -14.25 -2.27
N ASP A 51 -5.76 -14.55 -3.31
CA ASP A 51 -7.22 -14.33 -3.31
C ASP A 51 -7.87 -15.38 -2.41
N ALA A 52 -8.20 -15.00 -1.16
CA ALA A 52 -8.83 -15.90 -0.19
C ALA A 52 -10.20 -16.45 -0.64
N GLY A 53 -10.74 -15.94 -1.75
CA GLY A 53 -11.95 -16.44 -2.41
C GLY A 53 -11.71 -17.44 -3.56
N ARG A 54 -10.46 -17.81 -3.87
CA ARG A 54 -10.11 -18.84 -4.87
C ARG A 54 -9.75 -20.19 -4.27
#